data_AF-A0A343B756-F1
#
_entry.id   AF-A0A343B756-F1
#
_cell.length_a   1.000
_cell.length_b   1.000
_cell.length_c   1.000
_cell.angle_alpha   90.00
_cell.angle_beta   90.00
_cell.angle_gamma   90.00
#
_symmetry.space_group_name_H-M   'P 1'
#
loop_
_entity.id
_entity.type
_entity.pdbx_description
1 polymer ?
#
loop_
_entity_poly.entity_id
_entity_poly.type
_entity_poly.pdbx_seq_one_letter_code
_entity_poly.pdbx_strand_id
1 'polypeptide(L)'
;MKKLTLFNRTIFGIKKGWNHPTLPENLLKLQLHPFIRIFRVLGGISILIILTKAYEKYNIFVLYISIILSILFFIYNTYLNYYRIKHIYSSIKKGDLDVRNSPLDKYASLYSKLLFCLKGSCEVAAGSGVALGIFTGIDSLFEHKGKDPIFMPFIADLILPDSQMERQFKDQKILFRDLSKIDKFFINLKDDKETVALFENSKLFTEDDINIMKEGLKKQEQFLLDNKESLVAKIKESLNKN
;
A
#
# COMPACT_ATOMS: atom_id res chain seq x y z
N MET A 1 -6.34 44.54 -37.35
CA MET A 1 -6.10 43.62 -36.21
C MET A 1 -7.42 43.41 -35.47
N LYS A 2 -8.04 42.22 -35.54
CA LYS A 2 -9.27 41.93 -34.78
C LYS A 2 -8.92 41.87 -33.29
N LYS A 3 -9.57 42.68 -32.45
CA LYS A 3 -9.49 42.55 -30.98
C LYS A 3 -10.08 41.19 -30.60
N LEU A 4 -9.22 40.20 -30.39
CA LEU A 4 -9.62 38.94 -29.78
C LEU A 4 -10.19 39.24 -28.40
N THR A 5 -11.45 38.86 -28.19
CA THR A 5 -12.12 38.94 -26.89
C THR A 5 -11.35 38.13 -25.85
N LEU A 6 -11.43 38.54 -24.58
CA LEU A 6 -10.84 37.83 -23.43
C LEU A 6 -11.13 36.32 -23.48
N PHE A 7 -12.35 35.96 -23.87
CA PHE A 7 -12.82 34.58 -24.02
C PHE A 7 -12.05 33.78 -25.09
N ASN A 8 -11.78 34.37 -26.25
CA ASN A 8 -11.04 33.67 -27.31
C ASN A 8 -9.58 33.42 -26.92
N ARG A 9 -9.01 34.29 -26.07
CA ARG A 9 -7.65 34.13 -25.54
C ARG A 9 -7.55 33.04 -24.49
N THR A 10 -8.53 32.93 -23.59
CA THR A 10 -8.58 31.82 -22.62
C THR A 10 -8.77 30.48 -23.32
N ILE A 11 -9.67 30.40 -24.31
CA ILE A 11 -9.84 29.20 -25.15
C ILE A 11 -8.53 28.79 -25.82
N PHE A 12 -7.77 29.76 -26.33
CA PHE A 12 -6.47 29.47 -26.95
C PHE A 12 -5.47 28.88 -25.96
N GLY A 13 -5.37 29.45 -24.74
CA GLY A 13 -4.54 28.91 -23.66
C GLY A 13 -4.97 27.49 -23.24
N ILE A 14 -6.28 27.26 -23.09
CA ILE A 14 -6.87 25.95 -22.79
C ILE A 14 -6.49 24.94 -23.87
N LYS A 15 -6.70 25.28 -25.15
CA LYS A 15 -6.38 24.42 -26.29
C LYS A 15 -4.89 24.10 -26.36
N LYS A 16 -4.03 25.06 -26.06
CA LYS A 16 -2.57 24.87 -26.00
C LYS A 16 -2.19 23.89 -24.89
N GLY A 17 -2.66 24.10 -23.66
CA GLY A 17 -2.39 23.20 -22.53
C GLY A 17 -2.94 21.80 -22.74
N TRP A 18 -4.12 21.67 -23.34
CA TRP A 18 -4.74 20.38 -23.64
C TRP A 18 -3.98 19.58 -24.71
N ASN A 19 -3.52 20.25 -25.76
CA ASN A 19 -2.82 19.60 -26.88
C ASN A 19 -1.35 19.33 -26.60
N HIS A 20 -0.76 19.94 -25.55
CA HIS A 20 0.63 19.65 -25.19
C HIS A 20 0.75 18.21 -24.66
N PRO A 21 1.73 17.42 -25.16
CA PRO A 21 1.93 16.06 -24.69
C PRO A 21 2.45 16.04 -23.26
N THR A 22 1.86 15.18 -22.43
CA THR A 22 2.26 14.98 -21.02
C THR A 22 3.52 14.12 -20.90
N LEU A 23 3.85 13.35 -21.94
CA LEU A 23 5.04 12.51 -22.04
C LEU A 23 6.00 13.00 -23.13
N PRO A 24 7.31 12.71 -22.99
CA PRO A 24 8.27 12.91 -24.06
C PRO A 24 7.98 11.98 -25.25
N GLU A 25 8.30 12.43 -26.46
CA GLU A 25 8.02 11.71 -27.72
C GLU A 25 8.55 10.27 -27.73
N ASN A 26 9.71 10.03 -27.13
CA ASN A 26 10.36 8.72 -27.05
C ASN A 26 9.46 7.70 -26.34
N LEU A 27 8.83 8.12 -25.23
CA LEU A 27 7.94 7.28 -24.45
C LEU A 27 6.56 7.14 -25.09
N LEU A 28 6.09 8.19 -25.79
CA LEU A 28 4.89 8.09 -26.62
C LEU A 28 5.05 7.03 -27.71
N LYS A 29 6.19 7.03 -28.42
CA LYS A 29 6.51 6.00 -29.43
C LYS A 29 6.55 4.59 -28.80
N LEU A 30 7.15 4.46 -27.61
CA LEU A 30 7.16 3.20 -26.87
C LEU A 30 5.74 2.70 -26.54
N GLN A 31 4.85 3.60 -26.08
CA GLN A 31 3.46 3.26 -25.74
C GLN A 31 2.63 2.85 -26.96
N LEU A 32 2.99 3.32 -28.15
CA LEU A 32 2.31 2.95 -29.40
C LEU A 32 2.71 1.56 -29.90
N HIS A 33 3.80 0.98 -29.39
CA HIS A 33 4.28 -0.33 -29.80
C HIS A 33 3.26 -1.43 -29.47
N PRO A 34 2.94 -2.37 -30.40
CA PRO A 34 1.90 -3.37 -30.20
C PRO A 34 2.14 -4.27 -28.98
N PHE A 35 3.38 -4.72 -28.75
CA PHE A 35 3.70 -5.51 -27.55
C PHE A 35 3.40 -4.78 -26.24
N ILE A 36 3.71 -3.49 -26.16
CA ILE A 36 3.42 -2.68 -24.96
C ILE A 36 1.91 -2.50 -24.79
N ARG A 37 1.15 -2.34 -25.88
CA ARG A 37 -0.32 -2.28 -25.81
C ARG A 37 -0.91 -3.57 -25.28
N ILE A 38 -0.48 -4.73 -25.80
CA ILE A 38 -0.95 -6.04 -25.33
C ILE A 38 -0.59 -6.22 -23.85
N PHE A 39 0.66 -5.93 -23.48
CA PHE A 39 1.12 -6.01 -22.09
C PHE A 39 0.27 -5.14 -21.16
N ARG A 40 -0.09 -3.91 -21.56
CA ARG A 40 -0.96 -3.03 -20.78
C ARG A 40 -2.37 -3.59 -20.58
N VAL A 41 -2.94 -4.19 -21.61
CA VAL A 41 -4.26 -4.82 -21.52
C VAL A 41 -4.21 -6.03 -20.59
N LEU A 42 -3.22 -6.90 -20.76
CA LEU A 42 -3.02 -8.07 -19.88
C LEU A 42 -2.78 -7.67 -18.43
N GLY A 43 -1.95 -6.66 -18.19
CA GLY A 43 -1.70 -6.11 -16.85
C GLY A 43 -2.94 -5.48 -16.22
N GLY A 44 -3.78 -4.82 -17.01
CA GLY A 44 -5.08 -4.32 -16.54
C GLY A 44 -6.04 -5.44 -16.16
N ILE A 45 -6.15 -6.48 -17.00
CA ILE A 45 -6.98 -7.65 -16.75
C ILE A 45 -6.50 -8.41 -15.51
N SER A 46 -5.18 -8.58 -15.33
CA SER A 46 -4.63 -9.29 -14.18
C SER A 46 -4.98 -8.60 -12.86
N ILE A 47 -4.93 -7.26 -12.82
CA ILE A 47 -5.34 -6.49 -11.65
C ILE A 47 -6.85 -6.65 -11.40
N LEU A 48 -7.67 -6.59 -12.45
CA LEU A 48 -9.12 -6.79 -12.31
C LEU A 48 -9.44 -8.19 -11.75
N ILE A 49 -8.74 -9.23 -12.20
CA ILE A 49 -8.92 -10.60 -11.68
C ILE A 49 -8.60 -10.68 -10.19
N ILE A 50 -7.50 -10.06 -9.76
CA ILE A 50 -7.09 -10.01 -8.35
C ILE A 50 -8.14 -9.24 -7.52
N LEU A 51 -8.54 -8.06 -7.99
CA LEU A 51 -9.42 -7.15 -7.25
C LEU A 51 -10.85 -7.67 -7.13
N THR A 52 -11.37 -8.31 -8.18
CA THR A 52 -12.72 -8.92 -8.18
C THR A 52 -12.77 -10.29 -7.51
N LYS A 53 -11.64 -10.79 -6.99
CA LYS A 53 -11.48 -12.16 -6.48
C LYS A 53 -11.88 -13.24 -7.49
N ALA A 54 -11.89 -12.91 -8.79
CA ALA A 54 -12.28 -13.85 -9.83
C ALA A 54 -11.35 -15.07 -9.89
N TYR A 55 -10.12 -14.95 -9.38
CA TYR A 55 -9.17 -16.05 -9.28
C TYR A 55 -9.69 -17.25 -8.47
N GLU A 56 -10.63 -17.06 -7.54
CA GLU A 56 -11.23 -18.16 -6.76
C GLU A 56 -12.01 -19.14 -7.66
N LYS A 57 -12.49 -18.67 -8.83
CA LYS A 57 -13.18 -19.51 -9.82
C LYS A 57 -12.23 -20.22 -10.78
N TYR A 58 -10.96 -19.85 -10.80
CA TYR A 58 -9.96 -20.36 -11.72
C TYR A 58 -8.90 -21.19 -10.98
N ASN A 59 -8.05 -21.88 -11.76
CA ASN A 59 -6.94 -22.64 -11.20
C ASN A 59 -5.90 -21.70 -10.54
N ILE A 60 -5.24 -22.16 -9.47
CA ILE A 60 -4.18 -21.43 -8.74
C ILE A 60 -3.06 -20.91 -9.65
N PHE A 61 -2.79 -21.58 -10.78
CA PHE A 61 -1.85 -21.09 -11.78
C PHE A 61 -2.24 -19.71 -12.36
N VAL A 62 -3.53 -19.45 -12.54
CA VAL A 62 -4.04 -18.16 -13.04
C VAL A 62 -3.74 -17.05 -12.03
N LEU A 63 -3.84 -17.34 -10.72
CA LEU A 63 -3.48 -16.38 -9.67
C LEU A 63 -1.99 -16.02 -9.74
N TYR A 64 -1.10 -17.00 -9.85
CA TYR A 64 0.35 -16.75 -9.93
C TYR A 64 0.72 -15.91 -11.16
N ILE A 65 0.19 -16.27 -12.33
CA ILE A 65 0.43 -15.51 -13.57
C ILE A 65 -0.11 -14.08 -13.42
N SER A 66 -1.30 -13.92 -12.83
CA SER A 66 -1.91 -12.61 -12.62
C SER A 66 -1.09 -11.74 -11.68
N ILE A 67 -0.53 -12.31 -10.61
CA ILE A 67 0.35 -11.58 -9.68
C ILE A 67 1.62 -11.11 -10.38
N ILE A 68 2.29 -11.99 -11.12
CA ILE A 68 3.53 -11.64 -11.85
C ILE A 68 3.27 -10.52 -12.87
N LEU A 69 2.21 -10.66 -13.67
CA LEU A 69 1.83 -9.63 -14.66
C LEU A 69 1.46 -8.30 -14.00
N SER A 70 0.77 -8.33 -12.87
CA SER A 70 0.38 -7.12 -12.13
C SER A 70 1.60 -6.39 -11.56
N ILE A 71 2.59 -7.13 -11.03
CA ILE A 71 3.85 -6.54 -10.53
C ILE A 71 4.65 -5.89 -11.68
N LEU A 72 4.81 -6.60 -12.81
CA LEU A 72 5.49 -6.04 -13.98
C LEU A 72 4.77 -4.79 -14.50
N PHE A 73 3.44 -4.84 -14.55
CA PHE A 73 2.62 -3.70 -14.99
C PHE A 73 2.71 -2.53 -14.02
N PHE A 74 2.82 -2.78 -12.72
CA PHE A 74 3.05 -1.75 -11.70
C PHE A 74 4.41 -1.07 -11.86
N ILE A 75 5.49 -1.84 -12.08
CA ILE A 75 6.83 -1.30 -12.33
C ILE A 75 6.81 -0.42 -13.59
N TYR A 76 6.19 -0.90 -14.67
CA TYR A 76 6.02 -0.15 -15.90
C TYR A 76 5.26 1.18 -15.69
N ASN A 77 4.14 1.17 -14.97
CA ASN A 77 3.38 2.40 -14.68
C ASN A 77 4.16 3.36 -13.79
N THR A 78 4.90 2.85 -12.80
CA THR A 78 5.77 3.66 -11.93
C THR A 78 6.87 4.36 -12.74
N TYR A 79 7.52 3.62 -13.63
CA TYR A 79 8.51 4.16 -14.56
C TYR A 79 7.92 5.28 -15.44
N LEU A 80 6.78 5.04 -16.08
CA LEU A 80 6.12 6.05 -16.89
C LEU A 80 5.71 7.29 -16.10
N ASN A 81 5.16 7.10 -14.90
CA ASN A 81 4.74 8.19 -14.03
C ASN A 81 5.93 9.06 -13.61
N TYR A 82 7.07 8.45 -13.29
CA TYR A 82 8.29 9.18 -12.97
C TYR A 82 8.72 10.11 -14.13
N TYR A 83 8.81 9.58 -15.35
CA TYR A 83 9.21 10.38 -16.51
C TYR A 83 8.16 11.43 -16.90
N ARG A 84 6.87 11.13 -16.71
CA ARG A 84 5.77 12.08 -16.92
C ARG A 84 5.88 13.27 -15.96
N ILE A 85 6.04 13.03 -14.66
CA ILE A 85 6.20 14.10 -13.66
C ILE A 85 7.43 14.95 -13.98
N LYS A 86 8.56 14.30 -14.31
CA LYS A 86 9.79 14.98 -14.72
C LYS A 86 9.58 15.86 -15.97
N HIS A 87 8.87 15.34 -16.97
CA HIS A 87 8.58 16.07 -18.20
C HIS A 87 7.66 17.26 -17.93
N ILE A 88 6.58 17.08 -17.17
CA ILE A 88 5.65 18.15 -16.79
C ILE A 88 6.39 19.28 -16.08
N TYR A 89 7.22 18.95 -15.09
CA TYR A 89 8.04 19.92 -14.38
C TYR A 89 8.98 20.68 -15.33
N SER A 90 9.63 19.97 -16.26
CA SER A 90 10.52 20.59 -17.25
C SER A 90 9.78 21.54 -18.20
N SER A 91 8.62 21.15 -18.75
CA SER A 91 7.80 21.97 -19.64
C SER A 91 7.27 23.23 -18.97
N ILE A 92 6.91 23.15 -17.68
CA ILE A 92 6.49 24.32 -16.89
C ILE A 92 7.66 25.29 -16.69
N LYS A 93 8.86 24.76 -16.35
CA LYS A 93 10.06 25.57 -16.10
C LYS A 93 10.60 26.25 -17.35
N LYS A 94 10.52 25.59 -18.51
CA LYS A 94 10.96 26.13 -19.81
C LYS A 94 10.05 27.21 -20.36
N GLY A 95 8.83 27.34 -19.84
CA GLY A 95 7.84 28.30 -20.36
C GLY A 95 7.22 27.88 -21.69
N ASP A 96 7.29 26.58 -22.05
CA ASP A 96 6.72 26.05 -23.31
C ASP A 96 5.21 26.29 -23.39
N LEU A 97 4.56 26.40 -22.23
CA LEU A 97 3.12 26.63 -22.06
C LEU A 97 2.75 28.12 -22.03
N ASP A 98 3.70 29.04 -22.04
CA ASP A 98 3.39 30.47 -21.99
C ASP A 98 2.81 30.95 -23.34
N VAL A 99 1.71 31.69 -23.28
CA VAL A 99 1.10 32.33 -24.45
C VAL A 99 1.80 33.69 -24.62
N ARG A 100 2.70 33.79 -25.59
CA ARG A 100 3.43 35.04 -25.87
C ARG A 100 2.52 35.98 -26.67
N ASN A 101 2.15 37.13 -26.09
CA ASN A 101 1.89 38.42 -26.77
C ASN A 101 1.24 39.54 -25.89
N SER A 102 0.94 39.34 -24.60
CA SER A 102 0.31 40.40 -23.79
C SER A 102 0.37 40.14 -22.27
N PRO A 103 0.41 41.14 -21.39
CA PRO A 103 0.29 40.96 -19.94
C PRO A 103 -1.04 40.31 -19.51
N LEU A 104 -2.10 40.44 -20.32
CA LEU A 104 -3.36 39.71 -20.16
C LEU A 104 -3.21 38.20 -20.41
N ASP A 105 -2.14 37.78 -21.08
CA ASP A 105 -1.82 36.37 -21.37
C ASP A 105 -1.23 35.63 -20.16
N LYS A 106 -0.94 36.33 -19.05
CA LYS A 106 -0.57 35.67 -17.78
C LYS A 106 -1.68 34.75 -17.28
N TYR A 107 -2.94 35.18 -17.40
CA TYR A 107 -4.10 34.36 -17.05
C TYR A 107 -4.24 33.17 -18.00
N ALA A 108 -4.14 33.39 -19.32
CA ALA A 108 -4.21 32.31 -20.30
C ALA A 108 -3.07 31.27 -20.11
N SER A 109 -1.86 31.73 -19.76
CA SER A 109 -0.72 30.88 -19.45
C SER A 109 -0.91 30.12 -18.13
N LEU A 110 -1.51 30.73 -17.11
CA LEU A 110 -1.87 30.07 -15.85
C LEU A 110 -2.90 28.96 -16.09
N TYR A 111 -3.97 29.23 -16.85
CA TYR A 111 -4.96 28.21 -17.21
C TYR A 111 -4.36 27.08 -18.04
N SER A 112 -3.46 27.39 -18.98
CA SER A 112 -2.73 26.37 -19.76
C SER A 112 -1.89 25.48 -18.85
N LYS A 113 -1.16 26.05 -17.88
CA LYS A 113 -0.35 25.30 -16.90
C LYS A 113 -1.22 24.45 -15.98
N LEU A 114 -2.31 25.01 -15.47
CA LEU A 114 -3.24 24.31 -14.57
C LEU A 114 -3.88 23.11 -15.29
N LEU A 115 -4.41 23.30 -16.50
CA LEU A 115 -5.01 22.20 -17.26
C LEU A 115 -4.00 21.15 -17.67
N PHE A 116 -2.77 21.54 -18.03
CA PHE A 116 -1.71 20.59 -18.33
C PHE A 116 -1.32 19.76 -17.11
N CYS A 117 -1.19 20.37 -15.93
CA CYS A 117 -1.00 19.67 -14.67
C CYS A 117 -2.18 18.74 -14.36
N LEU A 118 -3.42 19.22 -14.49
CA LEU A 118 -4.63 18.43 -14.23
C LEU A 118 -4.69 17.20 -15.14
N LYS A 119 -4.42 17.36 -16.44
CA LYS A 119 -4.30 16.27 -17.41
C LYS A 119 -3.22 15.27 -16.96
N GLY A 120 -2.04 15.76 -16.59
CA GLY A 120 -0.96 14.94 -16.05
C GLY A 120 -1.37 14.17 -14.80
N SER A 121 -2.03 14.81 -13.85
CA SER A 121 -2.53 14.22 -12.61
C SER A 121 -3.57 13.13 -12.86
N CYS A 122 -4.51 13.34 -13.80
CA CYS A 122 -5.47 12.30 -14.19
C CYS A 122 -4.76 11.05 -14.75
N GLU A 123 -3.72 11.24 -15.56
CA GLU A 123 -2.97 10.12 -16.11
C GLU A 123 -2.06 9.42 -15.07
N VAL A 124 -1.57 10.15 -14.06
CA VAL A 124 -0.81 9.59 -12.92
C VAL A 124 -1.75 8.84 -11.98
N ALA A 125 -2.95 9.38 -11.71
CA ALA A 125 -3.96 8.79 -10.85
C ALA A 125 -4.35 7.38 -11.30
N ALA A 126 -4.39 7.12 -12.61
CA ALA A 126 -4.59 5.78 -13.14
C ALA A 126 -3.49 4.80 -12.68
N GLY A 127 -2.22 5.23 -12.66
CA GLY A 127 -1.11 4.40 -12.15
C GLY A 127 -1.14 4.24 -10.63
N SER A 128 -1.55 5.27 -9.89
CA SER A 128 -1.77 5.16 -8.43
C SER A 128 -2.93 4.21 -8.10
N GLY A 129 -4.01 4.22 -8.89
CA GLY A 129 -5.13 3.28 -8.74
C GLY A 129 -4.71 1.83 -8.96
N VAL A 130 -3.80 1.57 -9.89
CA VAL A 130 -3.17 0.25 -10.08
C VAL A 130 -2.40 -0.17 -8.82
N ALA A 131 -1.60 0.73 -8.24
CA ALA A 131 -0.86 0.45 -7.00
C ALA A 131 -1.80 0.06 -5.85
N LEU A 132 -2.83 0.88 -5.64
CA LEU A 132 -3.86 0.65 -4.62
C LEU A 132 -4.58 -0.69 -4.87
N GLY A 133 -4.93 -1.00 -6.12
CA GLY A 133 -5.60 -2.25 -6.47
C GLY A 133 -4.74 -3.50 -6.21
N ILE A 134 -3.42 -3.40 -6.36
CA ILE A 134 -2.51 -4.51 -6.00
C ILE A 134 -2.45 -4.66 -4.49
N PHE A 135 -2.32 -3.56 -3.74
CA PHE A 135 -2.27 -3.59 -2.29
C PHE A 135 -3.56 -4.14 -1.66
N THR A 136 -4.73 -3.72 -2.14
CA THR A 136 -6.03 -4.28 -1.71
C THR A 136 -6.15 -5.76 -2.06
N GLY A 137 -5.61 -6.17 -3.21
CA GLY A 137 -5.53 -7.56 -3.62
C GLY A 137 -4.67 -8.42 -2.70
N ILE A 138 -3.51 -7.92 -2.28
CA ILE A 138 -2.62 -8.62 -1.35
C ILE A 138 -3.27 -8.73 0.04
N ASP A 139 -3.89 -7.67 0.53
CA ASP A 139 -4.60 -7.70 1.81
C ASP A 139 -5.75 -8.70 1.80
N SER A 140 -6.52 -8.76 0.70
CA SER A 140 -7.57 -9.77 0.52
C SER A 140 -7.03 -11.20 0.59
N LEU A 141 -5.80 -11.44 0.08
CA LEU A 141 -5.14 -12.75 0.17
C LEU A 141 -4.70 -13.08 1.59
N PHE A 142 -4.28 -12.08 2.37
CA PHE A 142 -3.96 -12.27 3.80
C PHE A 142 -5.20 -12.57 4.62
N GLU A 143 -6.28 -11.82 4.41
CA GLU A 143 -7.56 -12.05 5.08
C GLU A 143 -8.08 -13.47 4.81
N HIS A 144 -7.98 -13.95 3.56
CA HIS A 144 -8.37 -15.32 3.22
C HIS A 144 -7.54 -16.39 3.96
N LYS A 145 -6.29 -16.09 4.35
CA LYS A 145 -5.46 -16.96 5.18
C LYS A 145 -5.64 -16.74 6.68
N GLY A 146 -6.64 -15.95 7.09
CA GLY A 146 -6.85 -15.57 8.49
C GLY A 146 -5.74 -14.69 9.06
N LYS A 147 -5.03 -13.96 8.19
CA LYS A 147 -4.02 -12.97 8.58
C LYS A 147 -4.60 -11.56 8.48
N ASP A 148 -4.13 -10.66 9.33
CA ASP A 148 -4.54 -9.26 9.30
C ASP A 148 -4.06 -8.58 7.99
N PRO A 149 -4.89 -7.71 7.38
CA PRO A 149 -4.46 -6.87 6.26
C PRO A 149 -3.38 -5.88 6.73
N ILE A 150 -2.45 -5.53 5.83
CA ILE A 150 -1.29 -4.68 6.15
C ILE A 150 -1.40 -3.32 5.46
N PHE A 151 -1.77 -3.29 4.18
CA PHE A 151 -1.61 -2.08 3.36
C PHE A 151 -2.78 -1.11 3.48
N MET A 152 -4.01 -1.61 3.49
CA MET A 152 -5.23 -0.81 3.60
C MET A 152 -5.33 -0.07 4.93
N PRO A 153 -5.03 -0.69 6.09
CA PRO A 153 -4.94 0.06 7.35
C PRO A 153 -3.90 1.18 7.27
N PHE A 154 -2.72 0.91 6.72
CA PHE A 154 -1.69 1.93 6.55
C PHE A 154 -2.15 3.11 5.65
N ILE A 155 -2.84 2.82 4.55
CA ILE A 155 -3.38 3.86 3.65
C ILE A 155 -4.50 4.65 4.32
N ALA A 156 -5.40 3.97 5.04
CA ALA A 156 -6.47 4.61 5.78
C ALA A 156 -5.91 5.60 6.81
N ASP A 157 -4.89 5.19 7.57
CA ASP A 157 -4.23 5.99 8.59
C ASP A 157 -3.51 7.22 8.02
N LEU A 158 -3.03 7.14 6.77
CA LEU A 158 -2.40 8.27 6.08
C LEU A 158 -3.41 9.32 5.61
N ILE A 159 -4.61 8.90 5.20
CA ILE A 159 -5.62 9.76 4.58
C ILE A 159 -6.60 10.31 5.62
N LEU A 160 -7.01 9.46 6.56
CA LEU A 160 -8.01 9.76 7.56
C LEU A 160 -7.28 10.00 8.89
N PRO A 161 -7.23 11.25 9.38
CA PRO A 161 -6.67 11.50 10.70
C PRO A 161 -7.53 10.78 11.74
N ASP A 162 -6.92 9.88 12.50
CA ASP A 162 -7.63 9.14 13.55
C ASP A 162 -8.30 10.10 14.52
N SER A 163 -9.60 9.89 14.75
CA SER A 163 -10.30 10.47 15.89
C SER A 163 -9.69 9.98 17.21
N GLN A 164 -9.89 10.71 18.30
CA GLN A 164 -9.38 10.28 19.62
C GLN A 164 -9.90 8.90 20.03
N MET A 165 -11.18 8.60 19.73
CA MET A 165 -11.75 7.28 19.97
C MET A 165 -11.07 6.20 19.14
N GLU A 166 -10.82 6.41 17.85
CA GLU A 166 -10.15 5.41 17.01
C GLU A 166 -8.73 5.10 17.49
N ARG A 167 -8.00 6.10 17.98
CA ARG A 167 -6.68 5.88 18.60
C ARG A 167 -6.79 4.98 19.83
N GLN A 168 -7.74 5.28 20.72
CA GLN A 168 -7.99 4.45 21.91
C GLN A 168 -8.39 3.03 21.53
N PHE A 169 -9.25 2.85 20.52
CA PHE A 169 -9.62 1.52 20.03
C PHE A 169 -8.43 0.76 19.41
N LYS A 170 -7.55 1.44 18.66
CA LYS A 170 -6.32 0.83 18.11
C LYS A 170 -5.38 0.39 19.23
N ASP A 171 -5.17 1.24 20.24
CA ASP A 171 -4.33 0.93 21.40
C ASP A 171 -4.88 -0.28 22.17
N GLN A 172 -6.19 -0.30 22.42
CA GLN A 172 -6.86 -1.46 23.02
C GLN A 172 -6.68 -2.73 22.19
N LYS A 173 -6.89 -2.65 20.86
CA LYS A 173 -6.73 -3.79 19.95
C LYS A 173 -5.30 -4.35 19.98
N ILE A 174 -4.29 -3.48 20.05
CA ILE A 174 -2.88 -3.90 20.18
C ILE A 174 -2.67 -4.65 21.50
N LEU A 175 -3.17 -4.10 22.61
CA LEU A 175 -3.05 -4.74 23.93
C LEU A 175 -3.72 -6.13 23.95
N PHE A 176 -4.92 -6.27 23.39
CA PHE A 176 -5.61 -7.56 23.29
C PHE A 176 -4.86 -8.55 22.39
N ARG A 177 -4.29 -8.07 21.27
CA ARG A 177 -3.47 -8.90 20.38
C ARG A 177 -2.23 -9.42 21.10
N ASP A 178 -1.55 -8.58 21.87
CA ASP A 178 -0.35 -8.99 22.61
C ASP A 178 -0.70 -9.94 23.76
N LEU A 179 -1.83 -9.73 24.44
CA LEU A 179 -2.35 -10.68 25.42
C LEU A 179 -2.61 -12.07 24.79
N SER A 180 -3.21 -12.11 23.59
CA SER A 180 -3.46 -13.37 22.87
C SER A 180 -2.18 -14.10 22.48
N LYS A 181 -1.08 -13.38 22.19
CA LYS A 181 0.22 -13.99 21.92
C LYS A 181 0.79 -14.63 23.18
N ILE A 182 0.66 -13.96 24.33
CA ILE A 182 1.08 -14.52 25.62
C ILE A 182 0.31 -15.80 25.94
N ASP A 183 -1.00 -15.84 25.72
CA ASP A 183 -1.78 -17.05 25.93
C ASP A 183 -1.30 -18.21 25.03
N LYS A 184 -0.91 -17.95 23.77
CA LYS A 184 -0.27 -18.95 22.91
C LYS A 184 1.08 -19.42 23.45
N PHE A 185 1.88 -18.53 24.02
CA PHE A 185 3.15 -18.93 24.66
C PHE A 185 2.92 -19.82 25.89
N PHE A 186 1.85 -19.60 26.66
CA PHE A 186 1.49 -20.49 27.76
C PHE A 186 1.10 -21.90 27.29
N ILE A 187 0.43 -22.02 26.14
CA ILE A 187 0.12 -23.32 25.53
C ILE A 187 1.43 -24.04 25.16
N ASN A 188 2.33 -23.36 24.45
CA ASN A 188 3.61 -23.96 24.07
C ASN A 188 4.45 -24.35 25.30
N LEU A 189 4.47 -23.52 26.34
CA LEU A 189 5.19 -23.81 27.59
C LEU A 189 4.63 -25.06 28.28
N LYS A 190 3.31 -25.31 28.17
CA LYS A 190 2.69 -26.54 28.68
C LYS A 190 3.21 -27.75 27.91
N ASP A 191 3.24 -27.68 26.58
CA ASP A 191 3.75 -28.76 25.72
C ASP A 191 5.25 -29.04 25.99
N ASP A 192 6.05 -28.01 26.24
CA ASP A 192 7.46 -28.13 26.61
C ASP A 192 7.64 -28.81 27.98
N LYS A 193 6.81 -28.47 28.97
CA LYS A 193 6.81 -29.13 30.29
C LYS A 193 6.46 -30.61 30.18
N GLU A 194 5.48 -30.97 29.36
CA GLU A 194 5.12 -32.37 29.08
C GLU A 194 6.28 -33.11 28.42
N THR A 195 6.97 -32.47 27.47
CA THR A 195 8.16 -33.03 26.81
C THR A 195 9.30 -33.29 27.78
N VAL A 196 9.60 -32.35 28.69
CA VAL A 196 10.63 -32.54 29.73
C VAL A 196 10.27 -33.68 30.69
N ALA A 197 8.98 -33.84 31.03
CA ALA A 197 8.52 -34.96 31.86
C ALA A 197 8.71 -36.32 31.15
N LEU A 198 8.55 -36.38 29.82
CA LEU A 198 8.86 -37.58 29.04
C LEU A 198 10.37 -37.87 29.04
N PHE A 199 11.22 -36.85 28.93
CA PHE A 199 12.68 -37.01 28.99
C PHE A 199 13.15 -37.53 30.36
N GLU A 200 12.59 -37.02 31.44
CA GLU A 200 12.86 -37.49 32.80
C GLU A 200 12.57 -39.00 32.95
N ASN A 201 11.43 -39.45 32.40
CA ASN A 201 11.05 -40.87 32.43
C ASN A 201 11.92 -41.75 31.52
N SER A 202 12.46 -41.20 30.44
CA SER A 202 13.25 -41.94 29.45
C SER A 202 14.67 -42.29 29.91
N LYS A 203 15.20 -41.61 30.93
CA LYS A 203 16.60 -41.70 31.38
C LYS A 203 17.65 -41.43 30.29
N LEU A 204 17.27 -40.75 29.21
CA LEU A 204 18.19 -40.34 28.13
C LEU A 204 19.12 -39.19 28.54
N PHE A 205 18.76 -38.45 29.57
CA PHE A 205 19.48 -37.28 30.08
C PHE A 205 19.85 -37.48 31.56
N THR A 206 20.88 -36.77 32.01
CA THR A 206 21.26 -36.77 33.43
C THR A 206 20.23 -35.98 34.25
N GLU A 207 20.15 -36.25 35.56
CA GLU A 207 19.27 -35.49 36.46
C GLU A 207 19.59 -33.99 36.45
N ASP A 208 20.89 -33.64 36.33
CA ASP A 208 21.35 -32.25 36.25
C ASP A 208 20.82 -31.56 34.98
N ASP A 209 20.87 -32.22 33.83
CA ASP A 209 20.33 -31.68 32.56
C ASP A 209 18.82 -31.40 32.67
N ILE A 210 18.07 -32.35 33.25
CA ILE A 210 16.63 -32.22 33.48
C ILE A 210 16.33 -31.06 34.44
N ASN A 211 17.12 -30.91 35.50
CA ASN A 211 16.98 -29.81 36.46
C ASN A 211 17.23 -28.45 35.79
N ILE A 212 18.26 -28.32 34.96
CA ILE A 212 18.54 -27.11 34.17
C ILE A 212 17.36 -26.77 33.26
N MET A 213 16.79 -27.76 32.55
CA MET A 213 15.62 -27.54 31.69
C MET A 213 14.40 -27.08 32.50
N LYS A 214 14.11 -27.73 33.63
CA LYS A 214 13.00 -27.35 34.53
C LYS A 214 13.17 -25.94 35.09
N GLU A 215 14.38 -25.56 35.49
CA GLU A 215 14.67 -24.19 35.92
C GLU A 215 14.49 -23.16 34.80
N GLY A 216 14.93 -23.48 33.59
CA GLY A 216 14.69 -22.67 32.40
C GLY A 216 13.20 -22.43 32.14
N LEU A 217 12.39 -23.49 32.18
CA LEU A 217 10.95 -23.42 32.02
C LEU A 217 10.27 -22.61 33.14
N LYS A 218 10.71 -22.75 34.40
CA LYS A 218 10.20 -21.93 35.51
C LYS A 218 10.49 -20.44 35.32
N LYS A 219 11.71 -20.09 34.87
CA LYS A 219 12.06 -18.69 34.58
C LYS A 219 11.23 -18.12 33.44
N GLN A 220 11.00 -18.89 32.38
CA GLN A 220 10.12 -18.49 31.28
C GLN A 220 8.67 -18.31 31.73
N GLU A 221 8.14 -19.22 32.55
CA GLU A 221 6.79 -19.12 33.11
C GLU A 221 6.61 -17.85 33.93
N GLN A 222 7.54 -17.55 34.84
CA GLN A 222 7.49 -16.33 35.64
C GLN A 222 7.51 -15.08 34.75
N PHE A 223 8.41 -15.06 33.76
CA PHE A 223 8.48 -13.96 32.80
C PHE A 223 7.16 -13.76 32.02
N LEU A 224 6.49 -14.84 31.62
CA LEU A 224 5.20 -14.76 30.95
C LEU A 224 4.08 -14.27 31.88
N LEU A 225 4.08 -14.70 33.15
CA LEU A 225 3.13 -14.24 34.16
C LEU A 225 3.27 -12.74 34.43
N ASP A 226 4.49 -12.27 34.67
CA ASP A 226 4.76 -10.85 34.94
C ASP A 226 4.31 -9.96 33.75
N ASN A 227 4.59 -10.40 32.52
CA ASN A 227 4.15 -9.70 31.32
C ASN A 227 2.62 -9.74 31.14
N LYS A 228 1.98 -10.87 31.44
CA LYS A 228 0.52 -11.00 31.38
C LYS A 228 -0.16 -10.06 32.36
N GLU A 229 0.32 -10.02 33.60
CA GLU A 229 -0.20 -9.12 34.64
C GLU A 229 -0.03 -7.65 34.24
N SER A 230 1.15 -7.29 33.72
CA SER A 230 1.41 -5.94 33.20
C SER A 230 0.43 -5.55 32.08
N LEU A 231 0.19 -6.44 31.12
CA LEU A 231 -0.76 -6.17 30.03
C LEU A 231 -2.20 -6.08 30.52
N VAL A 232 -2.63 -6.97 31.42
CA VAL A 232 -3.96 -6.93 32.02
C VAL A 232 -4.18 -5.62 32.79
N ALA A 233 -3.16 -5.15 33.52
CA ALA A 233 -3.21 -3.86 34.21
C ALA A 233 -3.39 -2.70 33.21
N LYS A 234 -2.61 -2.68 32.11
CA LYS A 234 -2.74 -1.67 31.05
C LYS A 234 -4.12 -1.69 30.38
N ILE A 235 -4.69 -2.88 30.14
CA ILE A 235 -6.03 -3.02 29.59
C ILE A 235 -7.07 -2.43 30.55
N LYS A 236 -7.02 -2.78 31.84
CA LYS A 236 -7.92 -2.22 32.87
C LYS A 236 -7.82 -0.71 32.95
N GLU A 237 -6.61 -0.15 32.94
CA GLU A 237 -6.39 1.29 32.93
C GLU A 237 -6.98 1.96 31.68
N SER A 238 -6.82 1.33 30.51
CA SER A 238 -7.36 1.85 29.25
C SER A 238 -8.90 1.85 29.18
N LEU A 239 -9.55 0.91 29.88
CA LEU A 239 -11.02 0.82 29.96
C LEU A 239 -11.60 1.86 30.92
N ASN A 240 -10.89 2.20 31.99
CA ASN A 240 -11.34 3.17 32.99
C ASN A 240 -11.19 4.65 32.56
N LYS A 241 -10.50 4.91 31.45
CA LYS A 241 -10.28 6.26 30.90
C LYS A 241 -11.42 6.74 29.98
N ASN A 242 -12.39 5.88 29.69
CA ASN A 242 -13.59 6.18 28.90
C ASN A 242 -14.80 6.34 29.80
#